data_AF-A0AAU1SQJ5-F1
#
_entry.id   AF-A0AAU1SQJ5-F1
#
_cell.length_a   1.000
_cell.length_b   1.000
_cell.length_c   1.000
_cell.angle_alpha   90.00
_cell.angle_beta   90.00
_cell.angle_gamma   90.00
#
_symmetry.space_group_name_H-M   'P 1'
#
loop_
_entity.id
_entity.type
_entity.pdbx_description
1 polymer ?
#
loop_
_entity_poly.entity_id
_entity_poly.type
_entity_poly.pdbx_seq_one_letter_code
_entity_poly.pdbx_strand_id
1 'polypeptide(L)'
;MENLSRRGLLGSAIAVAAVTVTGTGARAATAQRGEVPPIWREFTRTPYTHPQIPYVGRAGYRAGRQGFARPRVVADVVRDYGARPDGSADAAPAINRALADAGRAGGGTVHLPPGTYRIDDLIRIGHSGVVLRGAGSTRTKLYATRSLTELIGVYGSRYGGDKSSWSWAGGLIWLCPEDRFRTLTDAIRAKAWPFEGWTGNKRDEWDTLTAVGPATRGSWSVTVADASRLSRGDLVLLRLADDPGHTLLEHMAGGGPGPEAYYWDDKTKLTSYVPYEWPVRIASVHGRRVTFERPLPLDIRPEWDPRLTTHIGALTGSGVEALTLEAVETPQSQHLLDKGYNGVAFQCAYDCWADDVTVRHVDNGFGLVAASACTLRRTRVAGRGSHHPYFCREGSHDNLVESFTIEQRTVPAPAGTQLHGINVEGLSSYNVWSRGEMEMGTFDSHRGMPFANVRTDITVNNNGRHGGDASAGPLFGARFTHWNIRVTNQRAGLMRLDGLAPYSATVAVNTVREFDQTDVPDFTGDLHARLELYGDGVSDTVRPRNLYDAQRSSVGR
;
A
#
# COMPACT_ATOMS: atom_id res chain seq x y z
N MET A 1 -0.01 64.85 3.66
CA MET A 1 -0.42 66.25 3.90
C MET A 1 -1.63 66.17 4.81
N GLU A 2 -1.43 66.19 6.13
CA GLU A 2 -1.48 67.41 6.98
C GLU A 2 -2.92 67.94 7.10
N ASN A 3 -3.52 68.31 8.24
CA ASN A 3 -3.18 68.42 9.67
C ASN A 3 -4.53 68.58 10.42
N LEU A 4 -4.79 67.89 11.54
CA LEU A 4 -4.95 68.38 12.94
C LEU A 4 -5.71 69.73 13.11
N SER A 5 -6.63 69.96 14.06
CA SER A 5 -6.52 69.70 15.51
C SER A 5 -7.76 70.11 16.37
N ARG A 6 -7.77 69.62 17.64
CA ARG A 6 -8.29 70.19 18.95
C ARG A 6 -9.82 70.27 19.19
N ARG A 7 -10.41 70.03 20.38
CA ARG A 7 -9.95 69.90 21.79
C ARG A 7 -11.10 69.39 22.71
N GLY A 8 -10.75 68.82 23.88
CA GLY A 8 -11.62 68.66 25.09
C GLY A 8 -11.64 67.23 25.66
N LEU A 9 -10.67 66.72 26.43
CA LEU A 9 -10.27 66.97 27.84
C LEU A 9 -11.35 66.65 28.90
N LEU A 10 -11.11 65.57 29.65
CA LEU A 10 -11.37 65.28 31.08
C LEU A 10 -11.08 63.76 31.26
N GLY A 11 -10.19 63.25 32.10
CA GLY A 11 -9.57 63.78 33.31
C GLY A 11 -9.99 62.91 34.49
N SER A 12 -9.36 61.73 34.68
CA SER A 12 -9.42 60.97 35.94
C SER A 12 -8.19 60.09 36.10
N ALA A 13 -7.45 60.38 37.17
CA ALA A 13 -6.22 59.72 37.60
C ALA A 13 -6.55 58.58 38.57
N ILE A 14 -5.91 57.42 38.43
CA ILE A 14 -5.77 56.43 39.50
C ILE A 14 -4.35 55.83 39.45
N ALA A 15 -3.78 55.68 40.64
CA ALA A 15 -2.41 55.37 41.01
C ALA A 15 -1.78 54.13 40.36
N VAL A 16 -0.49 54.23 40.04
CA VAL A 16 0.40 53.12 39.67
C VAL A 16 0.92 52.48 40.96
N ALA A 17 0.44 51.28 41.28
CA ALA A 17 1.09 50.39 42.24
C ALA A 17 2.15 49.57 41.50
N ALA A 18 3.42 49.77 41.86
CA ALA A 18 4.52 48.95 41.39
C ALA A 18 4.43 47.56 42.02
N VAL A 19 4.02 46.55 41.24
CA VAL A 19 4.15 45.14 41.61
C VAL A 19 5.45 44.63 41.00
N THR A 20 6.39 44.30 41.88
CA THR A 20 7.61 43.55 41.58
C THR A 20 7.24 42.16 41.08
N VAL A 21 7.27 41.96 39.76
CA VAL A 21 7.25 40.62 39.16
C VAL A 21 8.61 39.99 39.44
N THR A 22 8.66 39.13 40.45
CA THR A 22 9.74 38.16 40.63
C THR A 22 9.79 37.27 39.40
N GLY A 23 10.95 37.26 38.74
CA GLY A 23 11.16 36.53 37.50
C GLY A 23 10.89 35.04 37.67
N THR A 24 9.81 34.56 37.07
CA THR A 24 9.69 33.16 36.66
C THR A 24 10.53 33.01 35.41
N GLY A 25 11.64 32.28 35.53
CA GLY A 25 12.55 32.01 34.43
C GLY A 25 11.78 31.40 33.26
N ALA A 26 11.63 32.19 32.20
CA ALA A 26 11.34 31.66 30.89
C ALA A 26 12.52 30.73 30.53
N ARG A 27 12.34 29.43 30.74
CA ARG A 27 13.16 28.43 30.07
C ARG A 27 12.99 28.70 28.58
N ALA A 28 13.98 29.36 27.98
CA ALA A 28 14.17 29.31 26.55
C ALA A 28 14.15 27.82 26.19
N ALA A 29 13.10 27.38 25.51
CA ALA A 29 13.08 26.05 24.92
C ALA A 29 14.26 26.02 23.97
N THR A 30 15.36 25.40 24.40
CA THR A 30 16.47 25.08 23.53
C THR A 30 15.85 24.27 22.40
N ALA A 31 15.81 24.85 21.19
CA ALA A 31 15.39 24.13 20.00
C ALA A 31 16.28 22.90 19.92
N GLN A 32 15.73 21.74 20.29
CA GLN A 32 16.49 20.50 20.34
C GLN A 32 17.01 20.26 18.93
N ARG A 33 18.34 20.30 18.76
CA ARG A 33 18.97 20.13 17.45
C ARG A 33 18.52 18.77 16.91
N GLY A 34 17.95 18.78 15.72
CA GLY A 34 17.53 17.54 15.09
C GLY A 34 18.71 16.61 14.86
N GLU A 35 18.51 15.32 15.12
CA GLU A 35 19.54 14.29 15.03
C GLU A 35 19.48 13.62 13.65
N VAL A 36 20.57 13.72 12.89
CA VAL A 36 20.69 13.05 11.59
C VAL A 36 21.42 11.72 11.77
N PRO A 37 20.72 10.57 11.65
CA PRO A 37 21.32 9.26 11.83
C PRO A 37 22.37 8.99 10.73
N PRO A 38 23.54 8.40 11.05
CA PRO A 38 24.57 8.09 10.05
C PRO A 38 24.07 7.32 8.82
N ILE A 39 23.14 6.38 9.00
CA ILE A 39 22.57 5.59 7.89
C ILE A 39 21.90 6.47 6.82
N TRP A 40 21.34 7.63 7.19
CA TRP A 40 20.81 8.59 6.20
C TRP A 40 21.89 9.16 5.30
N ARG A 41 23.05 9.51 5.89
CA ARG A 41 24.18 10.07 5.13
C ARG A 41 24.82 9.04 4.22
N GLU A 42 24.77 7.77 4.61
CA GLU A 42 25.21 6.66 3.76
C GLU A 42 24.25 6.48 2.58
N PHE A 43 22.95 6.44 2.85
CA PHE A 43 21.92 6.35 1.82
C PHE A 43 22.03 7.46 0.78
N THR A 44 22.23 8.72 1.18
CA THR A 44 22.32 9.82 0.22
C THR A 44 23.52 9.74 -0.72
N ARG A 45 24.57 8.97 -0.38
CA ARG A 45 25.71 8.73 -1.29
C ARG A 45 25.41 7.66 -2.33
N THR A 46 24.59 6.67 -1.99
CA THR A 46 24.28 5.51 -2.85
C THR A 46 22.78 5.17 -2.86
N PRO A 47 21.88 6.13 -3.16
CA PRO A 47 20.45 5.98 -2.86
C PRO A 47 19.82 4.77 -3.56
N TYR A 48 20.24 4.47 -4.78
CA TYR A 48 19.68 3.38 -5.57
C TYR A 48 20.22 1.99 -5.19
N THR A 49 21.38 1.91 -4.54
CA THR A 49 22.08 0.66 -4.24
C THR A 49 22.29 0.41 -2.75
N HIS A 50 21.94 1.37 -1.89
CA HIS A 50 22.17 1.30 -0.45
C HIS A 50 21.69 -0.05 0.14
N PRO A 51 22.51 -0.72 0.97
CA PRO A 51 22.29 -2.11 1.35
C PRO A 51 21.07 -2.31 2.25
N GLN A 52 20.66 -1.30 3.04
CA GLN A 52 19.57 -1.44 4.02
C GLN A 52 18.31 -0.62 3.68
N ILE A 53 18.50 0.64 3.32
CA ILE A 53 17.41 1.53 2.89
C ILE A 53 17.11 1.36 1.38
N PRO A 54 15.86 1.08 0.99
CA PRO A 54 15.40 1.07 -0.40
C PRO A 54 15.14 2.48 -0.93
N TYR A 55 15.38 2.69 -2.23
CA TYR A 55 14.95 3.91 -2.91
C TYR A 55 13.47 3.80 -3.24
N VAL A 56 12.64 4.47 -2.46
CA VAL A 56 11.18 4.55 -2.60
C VAL A 56 10.70 5.94 -2.99
N GLY A 57 11.60 6.87 -3.31
CA GLY A 57 11.27 8.25 -3.69
C GLY A 57 10.37 8.39 -4.92
N ARG A 58 10.05 7.30 -5.63
CA ARG A 58 9.10 7.27 -6.75
C ARG A 58 7.86 6.41 -6.50
N ALA A 59 7.67 5.89 -5.29
CA ALA A 59 6.47 5.13 -4.96
C ALA A 59 5.20 6.01 -5.06
N GLY A 60 4.11 5.41 -5.51
CA GLY A 60 2.81 6.03 -5.69
C GLY A 60 2.58 6.65 -7.07
N TYR A 61 1.33 7.09 -7.26
CA TYR A 61 0.78 7.64 -8.50
C TYR A 61 1.74 8.60 -9.20
N ARG A 62 2.13 8.26 -10.44
CA ARG A 62 2.99 9.09 -11.31
C ARG A 62 4.24 9.59 -10.57
N ALA A 63 5.02 8.65 -10.04
CA ALA A 63 6.21 8.92 -9.24
C ALA A 63 5.91 9.76 -7.97
N GLY A 64 4.82 9.41 -7.28
CA GLY A 64 4.36 10.08 -6.06
C GLY A 64 3.71 11.45 -6.27
N ARG A 65 3.33 11.85 -7.48
CA ARG A 65 2.73 13.18 -7.73
C ARG A 65 1.63 13.52 -6.71
N GLN A 66 1.74 14.69 -6.09
CA GLN A 66 0.84 15.13 -5.01
C GLN A 66 -0.62 15.35 -5.46
N GLY A 67 -0.85 15.70 -6.73
CA GLY A 67 -2.19 15.88 -7.28
C GLY A 67 -2.61 14.71 -8.15
N PHE A 68 -3.80 14.16 -7.90
CA PHE A 68 -4.45 13.18 -8.78
C PHE A 68 -5.06 13.86 -10.00
N ALA A 69 -5.29 13.08 -11.06
CA ALA A 69 -6.01 13.57 -12.22
C ALA A 69 -7.44 13.97 -11.82
N ARG A 70 -7.94 15.06 -12.39
CA ARG A 70 -9.32 15.52 -12.20
C ARG A 70 -10.03 15.57 -13.56
N PRO A 71 -10.42 14.42 -14.13
CA PRO A 71 -11.23 14.40 -15.34
C PRO A 71 -12.52 15.23 -15.16
N ARG A 72 -13.08 15.68 -16.28
CA ARG A 72 -14.38 16.38 -16.27
C ARG A 72 -15.45 15.43 -15.73
N VAL A 73 -16.42 15.96 -14.99
CA VAL A 73 -17.65 15.21 -14.69
C VAL A 73 -18.40 14.98 -16.00
N VAL A 74 -18.65 13.72 -16.32
CA VAL A 74 -19.36 13.29 -17.55
C VAL A 74 -20.72 12.70 -17.26
N ALA A 75 -20.96 12.28 -16.01
CA ALA A 75 -22.22 11.71 -15.56
C ALA A 75 -22.47 12.07 -14.09
N ASP A 76 -23.72 12.38 -13.76
CA ASP A 76 -24.24 12.43 -12.40
C ASP A 76 -25.24 11.28 -12.21
N VAL A 77 -25.00 10.40 -11.22
CA VAL A 77 -25.77 9.16 -11.10
C VAL A 77 -27.24 9.39 -10.74
N VAL A 78 -27.57 10.53 -10.11
CA VAL A 78 -28.95 10.86 -9.73
C VAL A 78 -29.65 11.49 -10.93
N ARG A 79 -29.07 12.55 -11.49
CA ARG A 79 -29.69 13.31 -12.59
C ARG A 79 -29.79 12.49 -13.88
N ASP A 80 -28.72 11.77 -14.22
CA ASP A 80 -28.58 11.15 -15.55
C ASP A 80 -28.93 9.66 -15.54
N TYR A 81 -28.84 8.98 -14.39
CA TYR A 81 -29.05 7.52 -14.26
C TYR A 81 -30.13 7.10 -13.26
N GLY A 82 -30.78 8.05 -12.59
CA GLY A 82 -31.94 7.82 -11.73
C GLY A 82 -31.64 7.13 -10.38
N ALA A 83 -30.38 7.15 -9.92
CA ALA A 83 -30.04 6.65 -8.59
C ALA A 83 -30.76 7.45 -7.50
N ARG A 84 -31.25 6.77 -6.44
CA ARG A 84 -31.91 7.43 -5.31
C ARG A 84 -30.92 7.61 -4.16
N PRO A 85 -30.62 8.86 -3.74
CA PRO A 85 -29.63 9.17 -2.70
C PRO A 85 -30.20 9.08 -1.26
N ASP A 86 -31.32 8.37 -1.08
CA ASP A 86 -32.03 8.21 0.20
C ASP A 86 -31.95 6.79 0.78
N GLY A 87 -31.23 5.89 0.11
CA GLY A 87 -31.08 4.48 0.49
C GLY A 87 -32.30 3.60 0.18
N SER A 88 -33.36 4.13 -0.41
CA SER A 88 -34.62 3.42 -0.63
C SER A 88 -34.59 2.39 -1.78
N ALA A 89 -33.67 2.54 -2.72
CA ALA A 89 -33.56 1.70 -3.92
C ALA A 89 -32.11 1.30 -4.19
N ASP A 90 -31.92 0.20 -4.93
CA ASP A 90 -30.57 -0.24 -5.33
C ASP A 90 -29.98 0.73 -6.36
N ALA A 91 -28.86 1.33 -6.01
CA ALA A 91 -28.12 2.28 -6.85
C ALA A 91 -27.02 1.61 -7.67
N ALA A 92 -26.64 0.37 -7.37
CA ALA A 92 -25.52 -0.30 -8.06
C ALA A 92 -25.71 -0.38 -9.59
N PRO A 93 -26.92 -0.70 -10.13
CA PRO A 93 -27.13 -0.70 -11.59
C PRO A 93 -26.93 0.68 -12.22
N ALA A 94 -27.40 1.75 -11.57
CA ALA A 94 -27.26 3.11 -12.07
C ALA A 94 -25.78 3.55 -12.08
N ILE A 95 -25.06 3.31 -10.98
CA ILE A 95 -23.64 3.64 -10.83
C ILE A 95 -22.80 2.86 -11.84
N ASN A 96 -22.99 1.55 -11.96
CA ASN A 96 -22.21 0.71 -12.87
C ASN A 96 -22.45 1.06 -14.35
N ARG A 97 -23.69 1.42 -14.73
CA ARG A 97 -23.96 1.92 -16.09
C ARG A 97 -23.21 3.23 -16.37
N ALA A 98 -23.26 4.17 -15.43
CA ALA A 98 -22.54 5.45 -15.56
C ALA A 98 -21.02 5.26 -15.71
N LEU A 99 -20.43 4.36 -14.92
CA LEU A 99 -19.01 4.02 -15.01
C LEU A 99 -18.64 3.39 -16.35
N ALA A 100 -19.46 2.46 -16.84
CA ALA A 100 -19.25 1.82 -18.13
C ALA A 100 -19.41 2.81 -19.31
N ASP A 101 -20.40 3.71 -19.25
CA ASP A 101 -20.58 4.76 -20.25
C ASP A 101 -19.42 5.74 -20.27
N ALA A 102 -18.97 6.20 -19.09
CA ALA A 102 -17.77 7.04 -18.98
C ALA A 102 -16.54 6.35 -19.56
N GLY A 103 -16.37 5.06 -19.29
CA GLY A 103 -15.30 4.24 -19.86
C GLY A 103 -15.34 4.15 -21.38
N ARG A 104 -16.52 3.83 -21.95
CA ARG A 104 -16.73 3.79 -23.41
C ARG A 104 -16.52 5.14 -24.08
N ALA A 105 -16.77 6.24 -23.37
CA ALA A 105 -16.53 7.60 -23.84
C ALA A 105 -15.06 8.07 -23.71
N GLY A 106 -14.14 7.20 -23.27
CA GLY A 106 -12.71 7.50 -23.15
C GLY A 106 -12.26 8.01 -21.77
N GLY A 107 -13.11 7.85 -20.74
CA GLY A 107 -12.84 8.27 -19.37
C GLY A 107 -13.66 9.47 -18.91
N GLY A 108 -13.52 9.82 -17.63
CA GLY A 108 -14.29 10.88 -17.02
C GLY A 108 -14.63 10.61 -15.56
N THR A 109 -15.21 11.61 -14.91
CA THR A 109 -15.71 11.46 -13.53
C THR A 109 -17.21 11.15 -13.53
N VAL A 110 -17.58 10.08 -12.84
CA VAL A 110 -18.95 9.76 -12.44
C VAL A 110 -19.16 10.32 -11.04
N HIS A 111 -20.08 11.28 -10.94
CA HIS A 111 -20.34 12.02 -9.71
C HIS A 111 -21.52 11.42 -8.93
N LEU A 112 -21.33 11.30 -7.61
CA LEU A 112 -22.33 10.90 -6.63
C LEU A 112 -22.62 12.09 -5.71
N PRO A 113 -23.74 12.80 -5.92
CA PRO A 113 -24.21 13.83 -5.01
C PRO A 113 -24.30 13.35 -3.55
N PRO A 114 -24.38 14.27 -2.57
CA PRO A 114 -24.59 13.91 -1.18
C PRO A 114 -25.81 12.99 -1.00
N GLY A 115 -25.69 12.01 -0.11
CA GLY A 115 -26.75 11.06 0.19
C GLY A 115 -26.23 9.66 0.53
N THR A 116 -27.19 8.76 0.78
CA THR A 116 -26.94 7.34 1.01
C THR A 116 -27.45 6.56 -0.19
N TYR A 117 -26.60 5.73 -0.78
CA TYR A 117 -26.90 4.90 -1.92
C TYR A 117 -26.78 3.45 -1.49
N ARG A 118 -27.92 2.76 -1.38
CA ARG A 118 -27.93 1.32 -1.12
C ARG A 118 -27.38 0.60 -2.35
N ILE A 119 -26.42 -0.30 -2.15
CA ILE A 119 -25.86 -1.13 -3.22
C ILE A 119 -26.06 -2.60 -2.86
N ASP A 120 -26.83 -3.31 -3.69
CA ASP A 120 -27.06 -4.75 -3.57
C ASP A 120 -26.15 -5.57 -4.50
N ASP A 121 -25.18 -4.90 -5.12
CA ASP A 121 -24.15 -5.46 -6.00
C ASP A 121 -22.85 -4.65 -5.84
N LEU A 122 -21.77 -5.16 -6.42
CA LEU A 122 -20.45 -4.51 -6.41
C LEU A 122 -20.38 -3.32 -7.38
N ILE A 123 -19.49 -2.37 -7.10
CA ILE A 123 -19.22 -1.21 -7.95
C ILE A 123 -17.92 -1.44 -8.74
N ARG A 124 -18.01 -1.44 -10.06
CA ARG A 124 -16.91 -1.79 -10.98
C ARG A 124 -16.33 -0.58 -11.67
N ILE A 125 -15.04 -0.33 -11.46
CA ILE A 125 -14.27 0.67 -12.21
C ILE A 125 -13.38 -0.08 -13.20
N GLY A 126 -13.98 -0.45 -14.34
CA GLY A 126 -13.42 -1.35 -15.35
C GLY A 126 -12.50 -0.72 -16.40
N HIS A 127 -12.52 0.61 -16.51
CA HIS A 127 -11.89 1.35 -17.60
C HIS A 127 -10.88 2.38 -17.09
N SER A 128 -9.78 2.54 -17.83
CA SER A 128 -8.76 3.55 -17.54
C SER A 128 -9.32 4.97 -17.65
N GLY A 129 -8.81 5.89 -16.83
CA GLY A 129 -9.25 7.30 -16.83
C GLY A 129 -10.62 7.55 -16.22
N VAL A 130 -11.24 6.55 -15.57
CA VAL A 130 -12.56 6.67 -14.95
C VAL A 130 -12.42 6.90 -13.44
N VAL A 131 -13.14 7.90 -12.92
CA VAL A 131 -13.13 8.25 -11.50
C VAL A 131 -14.54 8.20 -10.94
N LEU A 132 -14.74 7.43 -9.87
CA LEU A 132 -15.94 7.48 -9.04
C LEU A 132 -15.74 8.54 -7.94
N ARG A 133 -16.54 9.60 -7.92
CA ARG A 133 -16.35 10.70 -6.97
C ARG A 133 -17.64 11.05 -6.23
N GLY A 134 -17.60 10.99 -4.90
CA GLY A 134 -18.64 11.54 -4.04
C GLY A 134 -18.44 13.02 -3.70
N ALA A 135 -19.26 13.54 -2.78
CA ALA A 135 -19.23 14.93 -2.32
C ALA A 135 -18.39 15.14 -1.04
N GLY A 136 -17.66 14.12 -0.60
CA GLY A 136 -16.88 14.06 0.65
C GLY A 136 -17.22 12.80 1.43
N SER A 137 -16.24 12.21 2.12
CA SER A 137 -16.45 10.97 2.91
C SER A 137 -17.54 11.11 3.98
N THR A 138 -17.80 12.33 4.47
CA THR A 138 -18.87 12.64 5.43
C THR A 138 -20.23 12.95 4.79
N ARG A 139 -20.32 13.01 3.45
CA ARG A 139 -21.50 13.50 2.72
C ARG A 139 -22.10 12.48 1.75
N THR A 140 -21.28 11.59 1.22
CA THR A 140 -21.71 10.54 0.28
C THR A 140 -21.39 9.18 0.86
N LYS A 141 -22.42 8.34 1.02
CA LYS A 141 -22.30 6.98 1.54
C LYS A 141 -22.81 5.95 0.53
N LEU A 142 -22.01 4.96 0.21
CA LEU A 142 -22.44 3.70 -0.39
C LEU A 142 -22.71 2.71 0.74
N TYR A 143 -23.93 2.19 0.84
CA TYR A 143 -24.32 1.22 1.85
C TYR A 143 -24.49 -0.16 1.22
N ALA A 144 -23.51 -1.04 1.46
CA ALA A 144 -23.46 -2.37 0.86
C ALA A 144 -24.19 -3.41 1.71
N THR A 145 -25.14 -4.11 1.09
CA THR A 145 -26.06 -5.03 1.79
C THR A 145 -25.67 -6.50 1.64
N ARG A 146 -24.77 -6.84 0.73
CA ARG A 146 -24.40 -8.22 0.37
C ARG A 146 -22.89 -8.40 0.31
N SER A 147 -22.45 -9.61 0.64
CA SER A 147 -21.03 -10.01 0.60
C SER A 147 -20.61 -10.50 -0.79
N LEU A 148 -19.30 -10.50 -1.08
CA LEU A 148 -18.77 -11.09 -2.32
C LEU A 148 -19.15 -12.57 -2.49
N THR A 149 -19.31 -13.31 -1.40
CA THR A 149 -19.83 -14.70 -1.45
C THR A 149 -21.24 -14.77 -2.04
N GLU A 150 -22.11 -13.82 -1.70
CA GLU A 150 -23.48 -13.77 -2.22
C GLU A 150 -23.56 -13.22 -3.65
N LEU A 151 -22.63 -12.33 -4.02
CA LEU A 151 -22.60 -11.65 -5.32
C LEU A 151 -21.90 -12.47 -6.41
N ILE A 152 -20.80 -13.15 -6.07
CA ILE A 152 -19.96 -13.88 -7.01
C ILE A 152 -20.03 -15.38 -6.74
N GLY A 153 -19.97 -15.79 -5.48
CA GLY A 153 -19.94 -17.18 -5.05
C GLY A 153 -18.84 -17.45 -4.03
N VAL A 154 -18.79 -18.68 -3.52
CA VAL A 154 -17.72 -19.13 -2.63
C VAL A 154 -16.39 -19.05 -3.38
N TYR A 155 -15.39 -18.42 -2.77
CA TYR A 155 -14.03 -18.37 -3.29
C TYR A 155 -13.11 -19.16 -2.35
N GLY A 156 -12.74 -20.39 -2.76
CA GLY A 156 -11.84 -21.25 -2.00
C GLY A 156 -10.37 -20.95 -2.24
N SER A 157 -9.53 -21.31 -1.26
CA SER A 157 -8.08 -21.22 -1.35
C SER A 157 -7.51 -22.16 -2.43
N ARG A 158 -6.67 -21.61 -3.32
CA ARG A 158 -5.88 -22.40 -4.29
C ARG A 158 -4.88 -23.37 -3.63
N TYR A 159 -4.58 -23.17 -2.35
CA TYR A 159 -3.70 -24.03 -1.55
C TYR A 159 -4.47 -25.14 -0.80
N GLY A 160 -5.76 -25.31 -1.08
CA GLY A 160 -6.64 -26.27 -0.41
C GLY A 160 -7.13 -25.80 0.96
N GLY A 161 -7.88 -26.69 1.63
CA GLY A 161 -8.54 -26.42 2.91
C GLY A 161 -9.92 -25.79 2.77
N ASP A 162 -10.45 -25.31 3.90
CA ASP A 162 -11.75 -24.65 4.04
C ASP A 162 -11.65 -23.10 4.04
N LYS A 163 -10.44 -22.57 3.89
CA LYS A 163 -10.17 -21.12 3.89
C LYS A 163 -10.90 -20.42 2.73
N SER A 164 -11.49 -19.28 3.04
CA SER A 164 -12.11 -18.36 2.08
C SER A 164 -11.08 -17.38 1.53
N SER A 165 -10.87 -17.37 0.22
CA SER A 165 -10.04 -16.36 -0.44
C SER A 165 -10.63 -14.96 -0.37
N TRP A 166 -11.90 -14.79 0.00
CA TRP A 166 -12.43 -13.46 0.34
C TRP A 166 -11.78 -12.86 1.60
N SER A 167 -11.07 -13.65 2.41
CA SER A 167 -10.24 -13.13 3.49
C SER A 167 -9.04 -12.32 3.00
N TRP A 168 -8.73 -12.36 1.69
CA TRP A 168 -7.61 -11.62 1.14
C TRP A 168 -7.89 -11.05 -0.28
N ALA A 169 -8.90 -11.48 -1.03
CA ALA A 169 -9.13 -11.01 -2.40
C ALA A 169 -10.40 -10.16 -2.57
N GLY A 170 -10.45 -9.35 -3.63
CA GLY A 170 -11.64 -8.62 -4.06
C GLY A 170 -12.10 -7.48 -3.15
N GLY A 171 -13.05 -6.70 -3.66
CA GLY A 171 -13.64 -5.55 -2.98
C GLY A 171 -15.06 -5.26 -3.49
N LEU A 172 -15.90 -4.67 -2.64
CA LEU A 172 -17.23 -4.19 -3.01
C LEU A 172 -17.16 -2.94 -3.88
N ILE A 173 -16.05 -2.18 -3.81
CA ILE A 173 -15.61 -1.29 -4.88
C ILE A 173 -14.35 -1.91 -5.48
N TRP A 174 -14.42 -2.30 -6.75
CA TRP A 174 -13.34 -3.03 -7.42
C TRP A 174 -12.81 -2.25 -8.62
N LEU A 175 -11.58 -1.75 -8.48
CA LEU A 175 -10.78 -1.18 -9.55
C LEU A 175 -10.01 -2.32 -10.20
N CYS A 176 -10.52 -2.83 -11.32
CA CYS A 176 -9.97 -3.98 -12.03
C CYS A 176 -10.29 -3.83 -13.52
N PRO A 177 -9.36 -4.06 -14.46
CA PRO A 177 -9.69 -4.07 -15.89
C PRO A 177 -10.90 -4.95 -16.18
N GLU A 178 -11.85 -4.49 -16.99
CA GLU A 178 -13.14 -5.19 -17.21
C GLU A 178 -12.94 -6.66 -17.61
N ASP A 179 -12.04 -6.94 -18.56
CA ASP A 179 -11.74 -8.31 -18.98
C ASP A 179 -11.13 -9.13 -17.85
N ARG A 180 -10.24 -8.53 -17.05
CA ARG A 180 -9.63 -9.21 -15.91
C ARG A 180 -10.67 -9.56 -14.86
N PHE A 181 -11.55 -8.62 -14.51
CA PHE A 181 -12.65 -8.84 -13.59
C PHE A 181 -13.55 -10.00 -14.05
N ARG A 182 -13.92 -10.02 -15.33
CA ARG A 182 -14.69 -11.12 -15.92
C ARG A 182 -13.98 -12.47 -15.78
N THR A 183 -12.73 -12.57 -16.23
CA THR A 183 -11.96 -13.83 -16.16
C THR A 183 -11.79 -14.36 -14.73
N LEU A 184 -11.57 -13.47 -13.75
CA LEU A 184 -11.44 -13.84 -12.34
C LEU A 184 -12.77 -14.36 -11.80
N THR A 185 -13.84 -13.60 -11.97
CA THR A 185 -15.14 -13.95 -11.39
C THR A 185 -15.77 -15.18 -12.05
N ASP A 186 -15.55 -15.39 -13.35
CA ASP A 186 -15.98 -16.61 -14.05
C ASP A 186 -15.24 -17.84 -13.53
N ALA A 187 -13.92 -17.74 -13.32
CA ALA A 187 -13.14 -18.83 -12.72
C ALA A 187 -13.55 -19.11 -11.27
N ILE A 188 -13.87 -18.08 -10.47
CA ILE A 188 -14.38 -18.25 -9.10
C ILE A 188 -15.74 -18.98 -9.11
N ARG A 189 -16.68 -18.56 -9.98
CA ARG A 189 -17.99 -19.23 -10.14
C ARG A 189 -17.84 -20.68 -10.57
N ALA A 190 -16.86 -20.96 -11.43
CA ALA A 190 -16.49 -22.30 -11.87
C ALA A 190 -15.68 -23.09 -10.81
N LYS A 191 -15.37 -22.49 -9.66
CA LYS A 191 -14.55 -23.06 -8.57
C LYS A 191 -13.14 -23.50 -9.02
N ALA A 192 -12.56 -22.75 -9.95
CA ALA A 192 -11.23 -23.01 -10.51
C ALA A 192 -10.07 -22.33 -9.74
N TRP A 193 -10.39 -21.48 -8.76
CA TRP A 193 -9.44 -20.81 -7.84
C TRP A 193 -8.25 -20.14 -8.56
N PRO A 194 -8.52 -19.07 -9.33
CA PRO A 194 -7.54 -18.48 -10.24
C PRO A 194 -6.37 -17.81 -9.50
N PHE A 195 -5.24 -17.65 -10.20
CA PHE A 195 -4.23 -16.68 -9.80
C PHE A 195 -4.74 -15.26 -10.02
N GLU A 196 -4.33 -14.35 -9.14
CA GLU A 196 -4.72 -12.94 -9.11
C GLU A 196 -3.60 -12.03 -9.64
N GLY A 197 -2.55 -12.59 -10.23
CA GLY A 197 -1.35 -11.88 -10.68
C GLY A 197 -1.52 -11.04 -11.96
N TRP A 198 -0.38 -10.59 -12.49
CA TRP A 198 -0.27 -9.71 -13.66
C TRP A 198 -0.47 -10.38 -15.03
N THR A 199 -0.46 -11.71 -15.10
CA THR A 199 -0.41 -12.47 -16.36
C THR A 199 -1.75 -13.09 -16.72
N GLY A 200 -2.50 -13.64 -15.75
CA GLY A 200 -3.86 -14.08 -15.97
C GLY A 200 -4.38 -14.98 -14.87
N ASN A 201 -5.30 -15.90 -15.21
CA ASN A 201 -5.79 -16.90 -14.24
C ASN A 201 -4.75 -17.98 -13.95
N LYS A 202 -3.74 -18.09 -14.82
CA LYS A 202 -2.48 -18.81 -14.61
C LYS A 202 -1.31 -17.83 -14.71
N ARG A 203 -0.15 -18.26 -14.21
CA ARG A 203 1.07 -17.42 -14.16
C ARG A 203 1.90 -17.44 -15.45
N ASP A 204 1.48 -18.23 -16.43
CA ASP A 204 2.14 -18.42 -17.73
C ASP A 204 1.33 -17.81 -18.90
N GLU A 205 0.25 -17.08 -18.62
CA GLU A 205 -0.59 -16.41 -19.62
C GLU A 205 0.03 -15.08 -20.07
N TRP A 206 1.16 -15.13 -20.80
CA TRP A 206 1.88 -13.97 -21.32
C TRP A 206 2.74 -14.31 -22.54
N ASP A 207 3.16 -13.29 -23.28
CA ASP A 207 4.07 -13.39 -24.42
C ASP A 207 5.42 -12.74 -24.11
N THR A 208 6.52 -13.36 -24.56
CA THR A 208 7.83 -12.71 -24.53
C THR A 208 7.85 -11.55 -25.52
N LEU A 209 8.25 -10.37 -25.05
CA LEU A 209 8.61 -9.23 -25.91
C LEU A 209 10.07 -9.32 -26.32
N THR A 210 10.97 -9.54 -25.36
CA THR A 210 12.42 -9.64 -25.59
C THR A 210 13.17 -10.19 -24.38
N ALA A 211 14.32 -10.83 -24.60
CA ALA A 211 15.24 -11.20 -23.53
C ALA A 211 16.04 -9.97 -23.05
N VAL A 212 16.40 -9.96 -21.77
CA VAL A 212 17.09 -8.84 -21.11
C VAL A 212 18.51 -9.27 -20.73
N GLY A 213 19.49 -8.43 -21.03
CA GLY A 213 20.89 -8.66 -20.64
C GLY A 213 21.15 -8.34 -19.16
N PRO A 214 22.30 -8.79 -18.61
CA PRO A 214 22.65 -8.54 -17.22
C PRO A 214 22.68 -7.06 -16.85
N ALA A 215 22.23 -6.75 -15.64
CA ALA A 215 22.21 -5.41 -15.07
C ALA A 215 22.20 -5.48 -13.54
N THR A 216 22.55 -4.38 -12.86
CA THR A 216 22.58 -4.33 -11.39
C THR A 216 21.38 -3.58 -10.84
N ARG A 217 20.95 -3.98 -9.63
CA ARG A 217 19.96 -3.24 -8.83
C ARG A 217 20.31 -1.76 -8.79
N GLY A 218 19.32 -0.89 -8.96
CA GLY A 218 19.53 0.54 -9.01
C GLY A 218 19.82 1.11 -10.41
N SER A 219 20.09 0.26 -11.42
CA SER A 219 20.23 0.69 -12.81
C SER A 219 18.91 1.17 -13.39
N TRP A 220 18.96 2.18 -14.26
CA TRP A 220 17.77 2.72 -14.94
C TRP A 220 17.53 2.17 -16.33
N SER A 221 18.54 1.50 -16.89
CA SER A 221 18.50 0.97 -18.24
C SER A 221 18.95 -0.48 -18.25
N VAL A 222 18.43 -1.22 -19.22
CA VAL A 222 18.89 -2.56 -19.58
C VAL A 222 19.18 -2.61 -21.07
N THR A 223 20.02 -3.57 -21.46
CA THR A 223 20.19 -3.93 -22.86
C THR A 223 19.23 -5.09 -23.17
N VAL A 224 18.49 -5.02 -24.27
CA VAL A 224 17.58 -6.10 -24.69
C VAL A 224 18.09 -6.83 -25.93
N ALA A 225 17.58 -8.04 -26.19
CA ALA A 225 17.90 -8.82 -27.39
C ALA A 225 17.41 -8.13 -28.67
N ASP A 226 16.13 -7.76 -28.65
CA ASP A 226 15.42 -7.01 -29.69
C ASP A 226 14.53 -5.93 -29.05
N ALA A 227 14.50 -4.74 -29.61
CA ALA A 227 13.66 -3.62 -29.16
C ALA A 227 12.56 -3.25 -30.16
N SER A 228 12.40 -4.00 -31.26
CA SER A 228 11.47 -3.71 -32.35
C SER A 228 10.00 -3.61 -31.93
N ARG A 229 9.62 -4.30 -30.85
CA ARG A 229 8.27 -4.32 -30.28
C ARG A 229 8.11 -3.41 -29.06
N LEU A 230 9.10 -2.56 -28.76
CA LEU A 230 9.12 -1.71 -27.59
C LEU A 230 9.08 -0.24 -27.97
N SER A 231 8.22 0.52 -27.29
CA SER A 231 8.07 1.95 -27.47
C SER A 231 8.11 2.69 -26.14
N ARG A 232 8.45 3.98 -26.19
CA ARG A 232 8.29 4.86 -25.03
C ARG A 232 6.82 4.90 -24.62
N GLY A 233 6.58 4.77 -23.32
CA GLY A 233 5.24 4.82 -22.72
C GLY A 233 4.61 3.44 -22.50
N ASP A 234 5.12 2.40 -23.18
CA ASP A 234 4.68 1.02 -22.98
C ASP A 234 4.85 0.63 -21.51
N LEU A 235 3.79 0.06 -20.95
CA LEU A 235 3.87 -0.67 -19.70
C LEU A 235 4.24 -2.11 -20.06
N VAL A 236 5.30 -2.63 -19.45
CA VAL A 236 5.80 -3.99 -19.66
C VAL A 236 6.01 -4.67 -18.32
N LEU A 237 6.10 -5.99 -18.32
CA LEU A 237 6.45 -6.76 -17.14
C LEU A 237 7.89 -7.24 -17.24
N LEU A 238 8.76 -6.81 -16.31
CA LEU A 238 10.06 -7.43 -16.12
C LEU A 238 9.86 -8.71 -15.32
N ARG A 239 10.14 -9.84 -15.95
CA ARG A 239 10.00 -11.17 -15.36
C ARG A 239 11.40 -11.74 -15.07
N LEU A 240 11.62 -12.14 -13.81
CA LEU A 240 12.80 -12.91 -13.39
C LEU A 240 12.29 -14.28 -12.92
N ALA A 241 12.62 -15.33 -13.65
CA ALA A 241 12.37 -16.69 -13.21
C ALA A 241 13.34 -17.04 -12.07
N ASP A 242 12.87 -17.82 -11.12
CA ASP A 242 13.76 -18.41 -10.13
C ASP A 242 14.45 -19.62 -10.75
N ASP A 243 15.72 -19.82 -10.44
CA ASP A 243 16.47 -20.97 -10.91
C ASP A 243 16.29 -22.18 -9.97
N PRO A 244 16.66 -23.40 -10.37
CA PRO A 244 16.49 -24.59 -9.53
C PRO A 244 17.22 -24.54 -8.18
N GLY A 245 18.23 -23.66 -8.03
CA GLY A 245 18.93 -23.43 -6.76
C GLY A 245 18.29 -22.35 -5.88
N HIS A 246 17.17 -21.75 -6.30
CA HIS A 246 16.49 -20.66 -5.58
C HIS A 246 17.35 -19.41 -5.36
N THR A 247 18.36 -19.17 -6.21
CA THR A 247 19.31 -18.06 -6.02
C THR A 247 18.67 -16.68 -6.23
N LEU A 248 17.51 -16.60 -6.90
CA LEU A 248 16.74 -15.35 -6.95
C LEU A 248 16.10 -15.04 -5.58
N LEU A 249 15.53 -16.05 -4.92
CA LEU A 249 14.94 -15.90 -3.58
C LEU A 249 16.02 -15.57 -2.55
N GLU A 250 17.18 -16.23 -2.62
CA GLU A 250 18.35 -15.88 -1.82
C GLU A 250 18.77 -14.42 -2.01
N HIS A 251 18.82 -13.96 -3.27
CA HIS A 251 19.16 -12.57 -3.59
C HIS A 251 18.13 -11.57 -3.04
N MET A 252 16.83 -11.90 -3.08
CA MET A 252 15.77 -11.08 -2.46
C MET A 252 15.90 -11.03 -0.93
N ALA A 253 16.43 -12.09 -0.32
CA ALA A 253 16.74 -12.16 1.11
C ALA A 253 18.11 -11.53 1.48
N GLY A 254 18.84 -10.97 0.50
CA GLY A 254 20.12 -10.28 0.72
C GLY A 254 21.37 -11.15 0.52
N GLY A 255 21.19 -12.44 0.21
CA GLY A 255 22.27 -13.42 0.03
C GLY A 255 23.04 -13.74 1.30
N GLY A 256 24.14 -14.48 1.16
CA GLY A 256 25.02 -14.87 2.25
C GLY A 256 24.57 -16.14 2.99
N PRO A 257 25.30 -16.54 4.04
CA PRO A 257 25.20 -17.89 4.61
C PRO A 257 23.81 -18.28 5.13
N GLY A 258 23.03 -17.32 5.63
CA GLY A 258 21.69 -17.56 6.15
C GLY A 258 20.70 -17.94 5.04
N PRO A 259 20.44 -17.07 4.06
CA PRO A 259 19.62 -17.39 2.89
C PRO A 259 20.12 -18.60 2.08
N GLU A 260 21.44 -18.75 1.90
CA GLU A 260 22.05 -19.89 1.19
C GLU A 260 21.82 -21.24 1.90
N ALA A 261 21.70 -21.23 3.24
CA ALA A 261 21.40 -22.42 4.03
C ALA A 261 19.89 -22.67 4.20
N TYR A 262 19.03 -21.76 3.73
CA TYR A 262 17.60 -21.86 3.92
C TYR A 262 16.99 -22.91 2.99
N TYR A 263 16.09 -23.74 3.51
CA TYR A 263 15.39 -24.74 2.70
C TYR A 263 14.14 -24.12 2.05
N TRP A 264 14.22 -23.86 0.75
CA TRP A 264 13.21 -23.16 -0.04
C TRP A 264 12.14 -24.07 -0.66
N ASP A 265 12.49 -25.31 -1.04
CA ASP A 265 11.64 -26.21 -1.84
C ASP A 265 10.26 -26.51 -1.21
N ASP A 266 10.18 -26.61 0.12
CA ASP A 266 8.95 -26.88 0.87
C ASP A 266 8.07 -25.62 1.05
N LYS A 267 8.56 -24.44 0.69
CA LYS A 267 7.84 -23.17 0.80
C LYS A 267 6.93 -22.96 -0.41
N THR A 268 6.06 -23.95 -0.64
CA THR A 268 5.18 -24.05 -1.83
C THR A 268 4.32 -22.81 -2.07
N LYS A 269 3.86 -22.12 -1.02
CA LYS A 269 3.14 -20.84 -1.20
C LYS A 269 4.09 -19.73 -1.68
N LEU A 270 5.31 -19.63 -1.13
CA LEU A 270 6.32 -18.68 -1.60
C LEU A 270 6.75 -18.96 -3.04
N THR A 271 7.11 -20.20 -3.34
CA THR A 271 7.59 -20.59 -4.68
C THR A 271 6.47 -20.48 -5.72
N SER A 272 5.19 -20.52 -5.32
CA SER A 272 4.08 -20.17 -6.22
C SER A 272 4.05 -18.70 -6.66
N TYR A 273 4.77 -17.80 -5.96
CA TYR A 273 4.92 -16.39 -6.30
C TYR A 273 6.14 -16.08 -7.20
N VAL A 274 6.99 -17.05 -7.51
CA VAL A 274 7.98 -16.93 -8.61
C VAL A 274 7.40 -17.44 -9.94
N PRO A 275 7.65 -16.77 -11.09
CA PRO A 275 8.62 -15.70 -11.35
C PRO A 275 8.32 -14.39 -10.61
N TYR A 276 9.36 -13.60 -10.31
CA TYR A 276 9.18 -12.23 -9.87
C TYR A 276 8.72 -11.37 -11.05
N GLU A 277 7.61 -10.66 -10.87
CA GLU A 277 6.89 -9.95 -11.92
C GLU A 277 6.79 -8.46 -11.56
N TRP A 278 7.67 -7.63 -12.16
CA TRP A 278 7.74 -6.20 -11.86
C TRP A 278 7.20 -5.35 -13.01
N PRO A 279 6.02 -4.74 -12.88
CA PRO A 279 5.43 -3.90 -13.92
C PRO A 279 6.14 -2.55 -13.97
N VAL A 280 6.59 -2.13 -15.16
CA VAL A 280 7.36 -0.90 -15.31
C VAL A 280 7.13 -0.24 -16.66
N ARG A 281 7.03 1.09 -16.68
CA ARG A 281 6.91 1.86 -17.91
C ARG A 281 8.27 2.11 -18.56
N ILE A 282 8.32 1.99 -19.87
CA ILE A 282 9.48 2.37 -20.69
C ILE A 282 9.53 3.89 -20.83
N ALA A 283 10.58 4.51 -20.32
CA ALA A 283 10.84 5.94 -20.45
C ALA A 283 11.48 6.31 -21.80
N SER A 284 12.34 5.45 -22.35
CA SER A 284 12.92 5.63 -23.69
C SER A 284 13.48 4.33 -24.25
N VAL A 285 13.59 4.27 -25.58
CA VAL A 285 14.25 3.19 -26.32
C VAL A 285 15.27 3.84 -27.26
N HIS A 286 16.53 3.45 -27.16
CA HIS A 286 17.62 3.92 -28.03
C HIS A 286 18.43 2.71 -28.51
N GLY A 287 18.22 2.30 -29.77
CA GLY A 287 18.74 1.02 -30.26
C GLY A 287 18.24 -0.12 -29.37
N ARG A 288 19.18 -0.91 -28.83
CA ARG A 288 18.89 -2.02 -27.89
C ARG A 288 18.86 -1.61 -26.43
N ARG A 289 19.04 -0.33 -26.11
CA ARG A 289 19.00 0.18 -24.74
C ARG A 289 17.60 0.65 -24.40
N VAL A 290 16.99 0.03 -23.39
CA VAL A 290 15.68 0.39 -22.84
C VAL A 290 15.90 1.05 -21.49
N THR A 291 15.33 2.23 -21.28
CA THR A 291 15.36 2.95 -20.00
C THR A 291 13.98 2.92 -19.37
N PHE A 292 13.90 2.59 -18.09
CA PHE A 292 12.67 2.54 -17.31
C PHE A 292 12.37 3.86 -16.59
N GLU A 293 11.13 4.06 -16.16
CA GLU A 293 10.72 5.25 -15.40
C GLU A 293 11.17 5.25 -13.92
N ARG A 294 11.75 4.14 -13.45
CA ARG A 294 12.25 3.93 -12.09
C ARG A 294 13.39 2.88 -12.11
N PRO A 295 14.31 2.89 -11.13
CA PRO A 295 15.47 2.02 -11.15
C PRO A 295 15.10 0.55 -10.85
N LEU A 296 15.92 -0.38 -11.33
CA LEU A 296 15.72 -1.82 -11.14
C LEU A 296 15.66 -2.19 -9.64
N PRO A 297 14.66 -3.02 -9.23
CA PRO A 297 14.48 -3.41 -7.83
C PRO A 297 15.48 -4.48 -7.38
N LEU A 298 16.01 -5.27 -8.31
CA LEU A 298 16.91 -6.39 -8.12
C LEU A 298 18.00 -6.38 -9.20
N ASP A 299 19.00 -7.25 -9.03
CA ASP A 299 19.94 -7.53 -10.12
C ASP A 299 19.21 -8.30 -11.23
N ILE A 300 19.82 -8.32 -12.41
CA ILE A 300 19.41 -9.15 -13.54
C ILE A 300 20.58 -10.07 -13.87
N ARG A 301 20.37 -11.38 -13.68
CA ARG A 301 21.37 -12.41 -13.95
C ARG A 301 20.85 -13.42 -14.96
N PRO A 302 21.69 -13.97 -15.86
CA PRO A 302 21.26 -14.88 -16.91
C PRO A 302 20.52 -16.14 -16.41
N GLU A 303 20.94 -16.67 -15.27
CA GLU A 303 20.35 -17.86 -14.62
C GLU A 303 18.87 -17.67 -14.25
N TRP A 304 18.40 -16.42 -14.12
CA TRP A 304 17.02 -16.07 -13.79
C TRP A 304 16.12 -15.84 -15.01
N ASP A 305 16.54 -16.30 -16.21
CA ASP A 305 15.83 -16.15 -17.49
C ASP A 305 15.12 -14.78 -17.66
N PRO A 306 15.86 -13.66 -17.62
CA PRO A 306 15.26 -12.34 -17.53
C PRO A 306 14.61 -11.90 -18.84
N ARG A 307 13.34 -11.49 -18.77
CA ARG A 307 12.53 -11.12 -19.94
C ARG A 307 11.71 -9.86 -19.70
N LEU A 308 11.47 -9.10 -20.77
CA LEU A 308 10.29 -8.23 -20.84
C LEU A 308 9.16 -9.01 -21.49
N THR A 309 7.99 -9.01 -20.86
CA THR A 309 6.80 -9.73 -21.33
C THR A 309 5.59 -8.81 -21.41
N THR A 310 4.54 -9.29 -22.07
CA THR A 310 3.19 -8.71 -21.95
C THR A 310 2.62 -8.97 -20.56
N HIS A 311 1.52 -8.30 -20.25
CA HIS A 311 0.74 -8.45 -19.02
C HIS A 311 -0.74 -8.23 -19.32
N ILE A 312 -1.63 -8.59 -18.39
CA ILE A 312 -3.03 -8.17 -18.39
C ILE A 312 -3.08 -6.66 -18.53
N GLY A 313 -3.79 -6.14 -19.54
CA GLY A 313 -3.93 -4.71 -19.79
C GLY A 313 -4.30 -3.97 -18.51
N ALA A 314 -3.34 -3.22 -17.94
CA ALA A 314 -3.47 -2.66 -16.62
C ALA A 314 -4.52 -1.54 -16.59
N LEU A 315 -5.26 -1.45 -15.49
CA LEU A 315 -6.14 -0.32 -15.24
C LEU A 315 -5.27 0.88 -14.89
N THR A 316 -5.40 2.00 -15.59
CA THR A 316 -4.56 3.18 -15.35
C THR A 316 -5.34 4.47 -15.21
N GLY A 317 -4.85 5.38 -14.39
CA GLY A 317 -5.43 6.72 -14.28
C GLY A 317 -6.86 6.74 -13.75
N SER A 318 -7.27 5.71 -13.02
CA SER A 318 -8.62 5.56 -12.45
C SER A 318 -8.59 5.70 -10.93
N GLY A 319 -9.72 6.08 -10.34
CA GLY A 319 -9.75 6.28 -8.89
C GLY A 319 -11.12 6.31 -8.26
N VAL A 320 -11.12 6.25 -6.93
CA VAL A 320 -12.30 6.42 -6.08
C VAL A 320 -12.04 7.54 -5.07
N GLU A 321 -12.96 8.48 -4.96
CA GLU A 321 -12.75 9.69 -4.18
C GLU A 321 -13.97 10.09 -3.36
N ALA A 322 -13.70 10.69 -2.20
CA ALA A 322 -14.65 11.53 -1.46
C ALA A 322 -15.97 10.85 -1.10
N LEU A 323 -15.89 9.63 -0.54
CA LEU A 323 -17.06 8.84 -0.14
C LEU A 323 -16.77 7.90 1.03
N THR A 324 -17.84 7.44 1.68
CA THR A 324 -17.80 6.30 2.60
C THR A 324 -18.41 5.07 1.94
N LEU A 325 -17.75 3.92 2.07
CA LEU A 325 -18.36 2.61 1.85
C LEU A 325 -18.64 1.98 3.22
N GLU A 326 -19.91 1.73 3.53
CA GLU A 326 -20.36 1.10 4.75
C GLU A 326 -21.00 -0.23 4.40
N ALA A 327 -20.39 -1.34 4.84
CA ALA A 327 -21.02 -2.64 4.76
C ALA A 327 -22.07 -2.79 5.87
N VAL A 328 -23.09 -3.61 5.62
CA VAL A 328 -24.00 -4.07 6.68
C VAL A 328 -23.18 -4.64 7.84
N GLU A 329 -23.49 -4.20 9.06
CA GLU A 329 -22.76 -4.64 10.23
C GLU A 329 -23.15 -6.08 10.60
N THR A 330 -22.25 -7.01 10.32
CA THR A 330 -22.32 -8.41 10.77
C THR A 330 -21.22 -8.67 11.80
N PRO A 331 -21.32 -9.69 12.67
CA PRO A 331 -20.17 -10.14 13.45
C PRO A 331 -18.96 -10.42 12.53
N GLN A 332 -17.74 -10.14 13.01
CA GLN A 332 -16.53 -10.51 12.30
C GLN A 332 -16.46 -12.04 12.15
N SER A 333 -16.11 -12.50 10.95
CA SER A 333 -15.96 -13.93 10.67
C SER A 333 -14.79 -14.53 11.46
N GLN A 334 -14.83 -15.84 11.67
CA GLN A 334 -13.66 -16.56 12.17
C GLN A 334 -12.49 -16.39 11.19
N HIS A 335 -11.26 -16.45 11.72
CA HIS A 335 -10.03 -16.26 10.94
C HIS A 335 -10.02 -17.11 9.66
N LEU A 336 -9.74 -16.45 8.53
CA LEU A 336 -9.69 -17.01 7.17
C LEU A 336 -11.02 -17.52 6.59
N LEU A 337 -12.16 -17.20 7.21
CA LEU A 337 -13.50 -17.60 6.76
C LEU A 337 -14.39 -16.40 6.42
N ASP A 338 -13.79 -15.29 5.96
CA ASP A 338 -14.56 -14.09 5.63
C ASP A 338 -15.51 -14.33 4.46
N LYS A 339 -16.67 -13.67 4.51
CA LYS A 339 -17.68 -13.73 3.45
C LYS A 339 -17.37 -12.74 2.32
N GLY A 340 -16.52 -11.75 2.59
CA GLY A 340 -16.09 -10.76 1.62
C GLY A 340 -16.94 -9.50 1.65
N TYR A 341 -17.26 -8.98 2.83
CA TYR A 341 -17.64 -7.57 2.97
C TYR A 341 -16.39 -6.68 2.82
N ASN A 342 -15.65 -6.84 1.72
CA ASN A 342 -14.37 -6.18 1.51
C ASN A 342 -14.58 -4.77 0.97
N GLY A 343 -13.74 -3.83 1.39
CA GLY A 343 -13.85 -2.43 1.02
C GLY A 343 -13.44 -2.16 -0.43
N VAL A 344 -12.33 -1.45 -0.61
CA VAL A 344 -11.84 -1.05 -1.93
C VAL A 344 -10.67 -1.95 -2.35
N ALA A 345 -10.76 -2.58 -3.52
CA ALA A 345 -9.68 -3.40 -4.07
C ALA A 345 -9.17 -2.85 -5.40
N PHE A 346 -7.85 -2.83 -5.54
CA PHE A 346 -7.11 -2.52 -6.75
C PHE A 346 -6.49 -3.81 -7.28
N GLN A 347 -6.83 -4.18 -8.51
CA GLN A 347 -6.45 -5.43 -9.14
C GLN A 347 -5.88 -5.16 -10.52
N CYS A 348 -4.65 -5.59 -10.80
CA CYS A 348 -3.96 -5.30 -12.07
C CYS A 348 -3.99 -3.79 -12.38
N ALA A 349 -3.71 -2.96 -11.37
CA ALA A 349 -3.86 -1.51 -11.42
C ALA A 349 -2.51 -0.80 -11.40
N TYR A 350 -2.35 0.24 -12.21
CA TYR A 350 -1.12 1.00 -12.34
C TYR A 350 -1.41 2.51 -12.41
N ASP A 351 -0.77 3.34 -11.58
CA ASP A 351 -1.10 4.78 -11.50
C ASP A 351 -2.60 5.03 -11.21
N CYS A 352 -3.19 4.26 -10.29
CA CYS A 352 -4.57 4.46 -9.79
C CYS A 352 -4.56 4.99 -8.35
N TRP A 353 -5.70 5.47 -7.85
CA TRP A 353 -5.73 6.04 -6.50
C TRP A 353 -7.06 5.91 -5.75
N ALA A 354 -6.98 6.04 -4.43
CA ALA A 354 -8.10 6.37 -3.55
C ALA A 354 -7.77 7.64 -2.76
N ASP A 355 -8.71 8.58 -2.63
CA ASP A 355 -8.50 9.81 -1.86
C ASP A 355 -9.75 10.24 -1.09
N ASP A 356 -9.64 10.50 0.22
CA ASP A 356 -10.78 10.80 1.10
C ASP A 356 -11.85 9.69 1.04
N VAL A 357 -11.43 8.46 1.40
CA VAL A 357 -12.30 7.28 1.39
C VAL A 357 -12.31 6.62 2.76
N THR A 358 -13.51 6.48 3.33
CA THR A 358 -13.71 5.69 4.56
C THR A 358 -14.37 4.36 4.21
N VAL A 359 -13.87 3.26 4.76
CA VAL A 359 -14.53 1.96 4.72
C VAL A 359 -14.93 1.55 6.14
N ARG A 360 -16.17 1.10 6.31
CA ARG A 360 -16.75 0.82 7.63
C ARG A 360 -17.47 -0.53 7.69
N HIS A 361 -17.27 -1.23 8.80
CA HIS A 361 -17.81 -2.59 9.06
C HIS A 361 -17.41 -3.65 8.03
N VAL A 362 -16.25 -3.47 7.42
CA VAL A 362 -15.72 -4.35 6.37
C VAL A 362 -14.92 -5.52 6.94
N ASP A 363 -14.88 -6.63 6.20
CA ASP A 363 -13.99 -7.77 6.48
C ASP A 363 -12.54 -7.38 6.17
N ASN A 364 -12.29 -6.77 5.02
CA ASN A 364 -11.00 -6.20 4.66
C ASN A 364 -11.14 -4.75 4.19
N GLY A 365 -10.21 -3.86 4.55
CA GLY A 365 -10.33 -2.44 4.25
C GLY A 365 -9.95 -2.05 2.84
N PHE A 366 -8.64 -1.94 2.58
CA PHE A 366 -8.09 -1.59 1.27
C PHE A 366 -7.11 -2.65 0.76
N GLY A 367 -7.32 -3.12 -0.47
CA GLY A 367 -6.53 -4.17 -1.09
C GLY A 367 -5.75 -3.69 -2.30
N LEU A 368 -4.47 -4.04 -2.37
CA LEU A 368 -3.60 -3.92 -3.54
C LEU A 368 -3.18 -5.33 -3.97
N VAL A 369 -3.64 -5.78 -5.13
CA VAL A 369 -3.38 -7.14 -5.66
C VAL A 369 -2.88 -7.01 -7.08
N ALA A 370 -1.63 -7.42 -7.33
CA ALA A 370 -0.94 -7.10 -8.58
C ALA A 370 -1.17 -5.62 -8.94
N ALA A 371 -0.84 -4.72 -8.00
CA ALA A 371 -1.02 -3.29 -8.16
C ALA A 371 0.33 -2.58 -8.01
N SER A 372 0.60 -1.59 -8.87
CA SER A 372 1.85 -0.83 -8.78
C SER A 372 1.69 0.66 -8.99
N ALA A 373 2.54 1.45 -8.33
CA ALA A 373 2.47 2.91 -8.37
C ALA A 373 1.06 3.46 -8.11
N CYS A 374 0.26 2.77 -7.29
CA CYS A 374 -1.02 3.28 -6.83
C CYS A 374 -0.84 4.12 -5.57
N THR A 375 -1.72 5.09 -5.34
CA THR A 375 -1.72 5.88 -4.11
C THR A 375 -3.05 5.79 -3.37
N LEU A 376 -3.00 5.36 -2.11
CA LEU A 376 -4.11 5.49 -1.18
C LEU A 376 -3.81 6.64 -0.23
N ARG A 377 -4.64 7.69 -0.23
CA ARG A 377 -4.43 8.87 0.59
C ARG A 377 -5.68 9.24 1.37
N ARG A 378 -5.51 9.69 2.62
CA ARG A 378 -6.64 10.09 3.48
C ARG A 378 -7.70 8.97 3.54
N THR A 379 -7.22 7.74 3.68
CA THR A 379 -8.05 6.55 3.76
C THR A 379 -8.25 6.13 5.21
N ARG A 380 -9.45 5.65 5.53
CA ARG A 380 -9.82 5.31 6.91
C ARG A 380 -10.54 3.97 6.96
N VAL A 381 -10.15 3.11 7.91
CA VAL A 381 -10.83 1.86 8.24
C VAL A 381 -11.47 2.00 9.61
N ALA A 382 -12.78 1.77 9.69
CA ALA A 382 -13.59 2.02 10.88
C ALA A 382 -14.64 0.93 11.16
N GLY A 383 -15.26 0.99 12.34
CA GLY A 383 -16.41 0.16 12.72
C GLY A 383 -16.01 -1.08 13.51
N ARG A 384 -16.68 -2.21 13.25
CA ARG A 384 -16.64 -3.42 14.11
C ARG A 384 -15.26 -4.10 14.27
N GLY A 385 -14.24 -3.66 13.53
CA GLY A 385 -12.98 -4.36 13.32
C GLY A 385 -12.95 -5.10 11.98
N SER A 386 -11.75 -5.33 11.46
CA SER A 386 -11.50 -6.01 10.19
C SER A 386 -10.52 -7.17 10.39
N HIS A 387 -10.48 -8.09 9.42
CA HIS A 387 -9.41 -9.06 9.27
C HIS A 387 -8.13 -8.32 8.85
N HIS A 388 -8.02 -7.87 7.59
CA HIS A 388 -6.94 -6.98 7.15
C HIS A 388 -7.48 -5.57 6.87
N PRO A 389 -7.11 -4.55 7.68
CA PRO A 389 -7.46 -3.17 7.35
C PRO A 389 -6.79 -2.74 6.05
N TYR A 390 -5.57 -3.21 5.78
CA TYR A 390 -4.91 -3.05 4.50
C TYR A 390 -4.14 -4.30 4.11
N PHE A 391 -4.00 -4.57 2.81
CA PHE A 391 -3.11 -5.62 2.30
C PHE A 391 -2.48 -5.28 0.94
N CYS A 392 -1.24 -5.71 0.74
CA CYS A 392 -0.55 -5.75 -0.55
C CYS A 392 -0.15 -7.20 -0.87
N ARG A 393 -0.49 -7.73 -2.04
CA ARG A 393 -0.15 -9.11 -2.47
C ARG A 393 0.10 -9.25 -3.96
N GLU A 394 0.52 -10.44 -4.37
CA GLU A 394 0.61 -10.88 -5.77
C GLU A 394 1.51 -9.95 -6.58
N GLY A 395 2.71 -9.67 -6.07
CA GLY A 395 3.61 -8.72 -6.72
C GLY A 395 3.03 -7.31 -6.77
N SER A 396 2.59 -6.79 -5.62
CA SER A 396 2.20 -5.38 -5.50
C SER A 396 3.43 -4.54 -5.17
N HIS A 397 3.76 -3.59 -6.04
CA HIS A 397 5.05 -2.91 -6.01
C HIS A 397 4.94 -1.40 -6.03
N ASP A 398 5.84 -0.70 -5.34
CA ASP A 398 5.98 0.76 -5.47
C ASP A 398 4.69 1.54 -5.14
N ASN A 399 3.79 1.00 -4.32
CA ASN A 399 2.57 1.70 -3.93
C ASN A 399 2.84 2.67 -2.78
N LEU A 400 2.02 3.72 -2.68
CA LEU A 400 2.06 4.68 -1.58
C LEU A 400 0.74 4.64 -0.82
N VAL A 401 0.81 4.36 0.48
CA VAL A 401 -0.31 4.58 1.39
C VAL A 401 0.09 5.67 2.38
N GLU A 402 -0.62 6.80 2.34
CA GLU A 402 -0.25 7.99 3.11
C GLU A 402 -1.42 8.65 3.83
N SER A 403 -1.16 9.23 5.00
CA SER A 403 -2.17 9.93 5.79
C SER A 403 -3.39 9.04 6.07
N PHE A 404 -3.14 7.80 6.49
CA PHE A 404 -4.16 6.78 6.69
C PHE A 404 -4.50 6.60 8.16
N THR A 405 -5.71 6.13 8.44
CA THR A 405 -6.19 5.85 9.80
C THR A 405 -6.77 4.44 9.90
N ILE A 406 -6.41 3.74 10.97
CA ILE A 406 -7.09 2.53 11.45
C ILE A 406 -7.67 2.87 12.82
N GLU A 407 -8.99 3.02 12.89
CA GLU A 407 -9.68 3.36 14.14
C GLU A 407 -9.79 2.15 15.06
N GLN A 408 -9.91 2.42 16.36
CA GLN A 408 -10.27 1.42 17.34
C GLN A 408 -11.62 0.77 16.98
N ARG A 409 -11.68 -0.57 17.08
CA ARG A 409 -12.91 -1.31 16.82
C ARG A 409 -14.03 -0.91 17.78
N THR A 410 -15.25 -0.83 17.27
CA THR A 410 -16.44 -0.37 18.01
C THR A 410 -17.12 -1.46 18.84
N VAL A 411 -16.75 -2.72 18.63
CA VAL A 411 -17.27 -3.89 19.36
C VAL A 411 -16.13 -4.82 19.76
N PRO A 412 -16.27 -5.64 20.82
CA PRO A 412 -15.25 -6.61 21.20
C PRO A 412 -14.87 -7.58 20.07
N ALA A 413 -13.63 -8.07 20.10
CA ALA A 413 -13.18 -9.11 19.19
C ALA A 413 -13.89 -10.45 19.52
N PRO A 414 -14.50 -11.13 18.54
CA PRO A 414 -14.89 -12.53 18.73
C PRO A 414 -13.70 -13.39 19.15
N ALA A 415 -13.95 -14.42 19.95
CA ALA A 415 -12.91 -15.36 20.36
C ALA A 415 -12.22 -15.99 19.13
N GLY A 416 -10.90 -16.17 19.18
CA GLY A 416 -10.13 -16.71 18.05
C GLY A 416 -9.95 -15.75 16.88
N THR A 417 -10.36 -14.47 17.00
CA THR A 417 -10.05 -13.46 15.98
C THR A 417 -8.56 -13.16 15.99
N GLN A 418 -7.92 -13.27 14.83
CA GLN A 418 -6.59 -12.73 14.61
C GLN A 418 -6.70 -11.31 14.06
N LEU A 419 -6.18 -10.35 14.81
CA LEU A 419 -6.17 -8.96 14.40
C LEU A 419 -4.89 -8.66 13.61
N HIS A 420 -5.02 -8.50 12.29
CA HIS A 420 -3.92 -8.07 11.44
C HIS A 420 -3.80 -6.54 11.41
N GLY A 421 -2.88 -6.02 10.61
CA GLY A 421 -2.73 -4.58 10.38
C GLY A 421 -2.38 -4.28 8.93
N ILE A 422 -1.31 -3.51 8.70
CA ILE A 422 -0.89 -3.12 7.35
C ILE A 422 -0.12 -4.25 6.65
N ASN A 423 -0.86 -5.25 6.13
CA ASN A 423 -0.32 -6.47 5.49
C ASN A 423 0.44 -6.17 4.19
N VAL A 424 1.59 -6.81 3.99
CA VAL A 424 2.37 -6.77 2.74
C VAL A 424 3.01 -8.13 2.48
N GLU A 425 2.50 -8.99 1.59
CA GLU A 425 3.04 -10.34 1.33
C GLU A 425 3.21 -10.64 -0.17
N GLY A 426 3.53 -11.89 -0.51
CA GLY A 426 3.55 -12.38 -1.88
C GLY A 426 4.57 -11.65 -2.76
N LEU A 427 5.80 -11.57 -2.27
CA LEU A 427 6.92 -10.85 -2.88
C LEU A 427 6.67 -9.35 -3.14
N SER A 428 5.61 -8.77 -2.58
CA SER A 428 5.31 -7.34 -2.69
C SER A 428 6.45 -6.50 -2.13
N SER A 429 6.87 -5.48 -2.87
CA SER A 429 8.11 -4.75 -2.57
C SER A 429 8.08 -3.28 -2.93
N TYR A 430 8.95 -2.50 -2.29
CA TYR A 430 9.05 -1.04 -2.51
C TYR A 430 7.77 -0.24 -2.19
N ASN A 431 6.81 -0.85 -1.47
CA ASN A 431 5.62 -0.15 -1.00
C ASN A 431 5.97 0.75 0.20
N VAL A 432 5.25 1.86 0.32
CA VAL A 432 5.46 2.88 1.34
C VAL A 432 4.20 3.07 2.16
N TRP A 433 4.34 2.98 3.47
CA TRP A 433 3.34 3.39 4.46
C TRP A 433 3.85 4.65 5.14
N SER A 434 3.10 5.75 5.07
CA SER A 434 3.55 7.06 5.52
C SER A 434 2.48 7.80 6.32
N ARG A 435 2.86 8.53 7.38
CA ARG A 435 1.93 9.40 8.14
C ARG A 435 0.67 8.65 8.61
N GLY A 436 0.88 7.47 9.18
CA GLY A 436 -0.22 6.59 9.61
C GLY A 436 -0.59 6.79 11.08
N GLU A 437 -1.87 6.72 11.38
CA GLU A 437 -2.39 6.65 12.75
C GLU A 437 -3.15 5.33 12.93
N MET A 438 -2.62 4.45 13.77
CA MET A 438 -3.16 3.11 14.00
C MET A 438 -3.54 2.96 15.47
N GLU A 439 -4.82 3.11 15.79
CA GLU A 439 -5.35 2.93 17.15
C GLU A 439 -5.42 1.44 17.55
N MET A 440 -5.32 0.55 16.57
CA MET A 440 -5.22 -0.90 16.73
C MET A 440 -4.47 -1.54 15.54
N GLY A 441 -4.15 -2.83 15.66
CA GLY A 441 -3.47 -3.62 14.64
C GLY A 441 -1.96 -3.71 14.88
N THR A 442 -1.21 -4.00 13.81
CA THR A 442 0.26 -4.14 13.86
C THR A 442 0.89 -3.87 12.48
N PHE A 443 2.22 -3.85 12.42
CA PHE A 443 2.95 -3.90 11.15
C PHE A 443 2.99 -5.32 10.63
N ASP A 444 2.01 -5.69 9.82
CA ASP A 444 1.92 -7.05 9.31
C ASP A 444 2.78 -7.18 8.04
N SER A 445 3.98 -7.75 8.15
CA SER A 445 4.70 -8.17 6.94
C SER A 445 4.16 -9.50 6.42
N HIS A 446 3.50 -10.30 7.26
CA HIS A 446 3.00 -11.63 6.91
C HIS A 446 4.08 -12.54 6.29
N ARG A 447 3.87 -13.87 6.25
CA ARG A 447 4.80 -14.74 5.51
C ARG A 447 4.58 -14.61 3.99
N GLY A 448 5.63 -14.82 3.20
CA GLY A 448 5.60 -14.61 1.75
C GLY A 448 6.74 -13.74 1.23
N MET A 449 7.78 -13.55 2.06
CA MET A 449 9.01 -12.81 1.78
C MET A 449 8.82 -11.47 1.05
N PRO A 450 7.98 -10.56 1.57
CA PRO A 450 8.02 -9.17 1.11
C PRO A 450 9.39 -8.54 1.39
N PHE A 451 9.86 -7.66 0.52
CA PHE A 451 11.19 -7.07 0.64
C PHE A 451 11.18 -5.59 0.26
N ALA A 452 12.20 -4.83 0.68
CA ALA A 452 12.38 -3.44 0.28
C ALA A 452 11.20 -2.49 0.57
N ASN A 453 10.29 -2.80 1.49
CA ASN A 453 9.18 -1.92 1.85
C ASN A 453 9.57 -0.93 2.96
N VAL A 454 8.89 0.22 3.01
CA VAL A 454 9.16 1.29 3.96
C VAL A 454 7.92 1.61 4.77
N ARG A 455 8.07 1.72 6.09
CA ARG A 455 7.06 2.26 7.01
C ARG A 455 7.68 3.47 7.69
N THR A 456 7.07 4.65 7.55
CA THR A 456 7.68 5.90 8.03
C THR A 456 6.70 6.90 8.62
N ASP A 457 7.07 7.49 9.76
CA ASP A 457 6.26 8.49 10.47
C ASP A 457 4.86 7.94 10.79
N ILE A 458 4.82 6.87 11.58
CA ILE A 458 3.57 6.19 11.94
C ILE A 458 3.46 6.11 13.47
N THR A 459 2.27 6.40 13.97
CA THR A 459 1.88 6.14 15.36
C THR A 459 1.02 4.87 15.41
N VAL A 460 1.36 3.94 16.30
CA VAL A 460 0.71 2.63 16.39
C VAL A 460 0.50 2.18 17.83
N ASN A 461 -0.73 1.79 18.14
CA ASN A 461 -1.03 0.93 19.28
C ASN A 461 -0.93 -0.53 18.81
N ASN A 462 0.22 -1.15 19.07
CA ASN A 462 0.58 -2.45 18.52
C ASN A 462 -0.11 -3.59 19.29
N ASN A 463 -1.39 -3.84 19.02
CA ASN A 463 -2.20 -4.87 19.68
C ASN A 463 -2.63 -6.01 18.74
N GLY A 464 -2.16 -5.99 17.49
CA GLY A 464 -2.36 -7.06 16.51
C GLY A 464 -1.33 -8.18 16.57
N ARG A 465 -1.35 -9.02 15.53
CA ARG A 465 -0.42 -10.12 15.26
C ARG A 465 -0.20 -10.24 13.75
N HIS A 466 1.03 -10.52 13.30
CA HIS A 466 1.22 -10.96 11.91
C HIS A 466 0.67 -12.37 11.71
N GLY A 467 0.42 -12.72 10.46
CA GLY A 467 0.08 -14.09 10.10
C GLY A 467 0.96 -14.66 9.00
N GLY A 468 0.46 -15.71 8.38
CA GLY A 468 1.14 -16.41 7.30
C GLY A 468 1.37 -17.87 7.67
N ASP A 469 1.05 -18.73 6.70
CA ASP A 469 1.29 -20.15 6.81
C ASP A 469 2.79 -20.45 6.82
N ALA A 470 3.22 -21.50 7.53
CA ALA A 470 4.63 -21.90 7.56
C ALA A 470 5.18 -22.20 6.14
N SER A 471 4.33 -22.73 5.24
CA SER A 471 4.67 -22.97 3.83
C SER A 471 4.83 -21.69 2.99
N ALA A 472 4.51 -20.51 3.54
CA ALA A 472 4.67 -19.23 2.84
C ALA A 472 6.08 -18.64 2.96
N GLY A 473 7.03 -19.38 3.57
CA GLY A 473 8.44 -18.97 3.63
C GLY A 473 8.72 -17.85 4.63
N PRO A 474 9.86 -17.16 4.51
CA PRO A 474 10.29 -16.14 5.47
C PRO A 474 9.30 -14.98 5.64
N LEU A 475 9.32 -14.38 6.82
CA LEU A 475 8.54 -13.19 7.18
C LEU A 475 9.05 -11.93 6.48
N PHE A 476 10.36 -11.88 6.19
CA PHE A 476 11.01 -10.73 5.56
C PHE A 476 12.04 -11.20 4.54
N GLY A 477 12.04 -10.54 3.37
CA GLY A 477 13.25 -10.41 2.56
C GLY A 477 14.07 -9.20 2.99
N ALA A 478 15.11 -8.88 2.22
CA ALA A 478 16.04 -7.83 2.58
C ALA A 478 15.46 -6.41 2.44
N ARG A 479 16.13 -5.43 3.05
CA ARG A 479 15.92 -3.99 2.81
C ARG A 479 14.61 -3.42 3.30
N PHE A 480 13.99 -4.04 4.30
CA PHE A 480 12.85 -3.43 4.97
C PHE A 480 13.32 -2.24 5.82
N THR A 481 12.55 -1.15 5.85
CA THR A 481 12.92 0.00 6.68
C THR A 481 11.75 0.54 7.49
N HIS A 482 11.93 0.59 8.81
CA HIS A 482 11.06 1.32 9.74
C HIS A 482 11.75 2.62 10.15
N TRP A 483 11.05 3.75 9.99
CA TRP A 483 11.63 5.07 10.20
C TRP A 483 10.69 6.01 10.94
N ASN A 484 11.07 6.47 12.13
CA ASN A 484 10.28 7.37 12.96
C ASN A 484 8.92 6.75 13.35
N ILE A 485 8.96 5.65 14.10
CA ILE A 485 7.76 4.92 14.53
C ILE A 485 7.50 5.20 16.00
N ARG A 486 6.24 5.51 16.33
CA ARG A 486 5.76 5.79 17.68
C ARG A 486 4.84 4.66 18.13
N VAL A 487 5.34 3.77 18.99
CA VAL A 487 4.63 2.62 19.53
C VAL A 487 4.04 2.99 20.88
N THR A 488 2.75 3.29 20.91
CA THR A 488 2.08 3.93 22.08
C THR A 488 1.92 2.99 23.26
N ASN A 489 1.81 1.69 23.00
CA ASN A 489 1.69 0.65 24.04
C ASN A 489 3.02 -0.07 24.33
N GLN A 490 4.13 0.41 23.74
CA GLN A 490 5.48 -0.14 23.90
C GLN A 490 5.63 -1.63 23.52
N ARG A 491 4.72 -2.25 22.77
CA ARG A 491 4.87 -3.67 22.38
C ARG A 491 5.82 -3.81 21.18
N ALA A 492 6.86 -4.65 21.33
CA ALA A 492 7.97 -4.74 20.38
C ALA A 492 7.67 -5.51 19.08
N GLY A 493 6.74 -6.48 19.11
CA GLY A 493 6.50 -7.38 17.98
C GLY A 493 6.38 -6.64 16.64
N LEU A 494 7.23 -7.02 15.67
CA LEU A 494 7.34 -6.42 14.34
C LEU A 494 7.75 -4.94 14.27
N MET A 495 7.96 -4.25 15.38
CA MET A 495 8.35 -2.83 15.37
C MET A 495 9.86 -2.68 15.12
N ARG A 496 10.64 -3.62 15.66
CA ARG A 496 12.08 -3.72 15.48
C ARG A 496 12.43 -4.77 14.45
N LEU A 497 13.33 -4.43 13.52
CA LEU A 497 13.78 -5.31 12.45
C LEU A 497 15.18 -5.89 12.72
N ASP A 498 15.91 -5.33 13.68
CA ASP A 498 17.33 -5.59 13.89
C ASP A 498 17.67 -7.03 14.32
N GLY A 499 16.68 -7.79 14.77
CA GLY A 499 16.79 -9.23 15.03
C GLY A 499 15.91 -10.10 14.13
N LEU A 500 15.29 -9.55 13.08
CA LEU A 500 14.25 -10.25 12.30
C LEU A 500 14.50 -10.25 10.79
N ALA A 501 14.90 -9.11 10.23
CA ALA A 501 14.90 -8.92 8.78
C ALA A 501 16.33 -8.71 8.25
N PRO A 502 16.79 -9.48 7.26
CA PRO A 502 18.14 -9.33 6.72
C PRO A 502 18.31 -7.97 6.05
N TYR A 503 19.52 -7.41 6.11
CA TYR A 503 19.92 -6.13 5.52
C TYR A 503 18.84 -5.06 5.65
N SER A 504 18.29 -4.87 6.85
CA SER A 504 17.15 -3.98 7.09
C SER A 504 17.49 -2.90 8.13
N ALA A 505 16.63 -1.90 8.26
CA ALA A 505 16.90 -0.77 9.16
C ALA A 505 15.70 -0.39 10.02
N THR A 506 15.94 -0.21 11.31
CA THR A 506 15.02 0.43 12.26
C THR A 506 15.67 1.73 12.75
N VAL A 507 15.02 2.85 12.50
CA VAL A 507 15.55 4.18 12.85
C VAL A 507 14.48 4.98 13.57
N ALA A 508 14.83 5.58 14.72
CA ALA A 508 13.94 6.44 15.49
C ALA A 508 12.65 5.74 15.94
N VAL A 509 12.81 4.74 16.82
CA VAL A 509 11.69 4.05 17.48
C VAL A 509 11.80 4.27 18.98
N ASN A 510 10.68 4.65 19.61
CA ASN A 510 10.63 4.80 21.07
C ASN A 510 10.83 3.46 21.78
N THR A 511 11.00 3.50 23.10
CA THR A 511 11.25 2.27 23.87
C THR A 511 10.11 1.27 23.67
N VAL A 512 10.46 0.05 23.26
CA VAL A 512 9.54 -1.10 23.18
C VAL A 512 10.06 -2.27 24.02
N ARG A 513 9.15 -3.18 24.38
CA ARG A 513 9.39 -4.34 25.22
C ARG A 513 8.69 -5.57 24.62
N GLU A 514 9.31 -6.72 24.83
CA GLU A 514 8.70 -7.99 24.46
C GLU A 514 7.39 -8.20 25.20
N PHE A 515 6.34 -8.55 24.46
CA PHE A 515 5.01 -8.83 25.01
C PHE A 515 4.26 -9.78 24.06
N ASP A 516 3.67 -10.83 24.64
CA ASP A 516 2.94 -11.91 23.96
C ASP A 516 3.73 -12.63 22.86
N GLN A 517 3.76 -12.04 21.67
CA GLN A 517 4.39 -12.59 20.47
C GLN A 517 5.81 -12.06 20.38
N THR A 518 6.78 -12.96 20.53
CA THR A 518 8.19 -12.72 20.27
C THR A 518 8.56 -13.43 18.99
N ASP A 519 8.87 -12.65 17.96
CA ASP A 519 9.29 -13.16 16.66
C ASP A 519 10.77 -13.51 16.69
N VAL A 520 11.14 -14.54 15.93
CA VAL A 520 12.53 -14.99 15.77
C VAL A 520 12.90 -14.92 14.29
N PRO A 521 14.19 -14.70 13.95
CA PRO A 521 14.59 -14.61 12.56
C PRO A 521 14.44 -15.95 11.84
N ASP A 522 13.98 -15.90 10.58
CA ASP A 522 13.92 -17.09 9.72
C ASP A 522 15.30 -17.52 9.21
N PHE A 523 16.26 -16.59 9.13
CA PHE A 523 17.62 -16.85 8.68
C PHE A 523 18.61 -16.93 9.86
N THR A 524 19.56 -17.85 9.76
CA THR A 524 20.67 -17.96 10.70
C THR A 524 21.80 -16.98 10.35
N GLY A 525 22.71 -16.75 11.31
CA GLY A 525 23.87 -15.88 11.10
C GLY A 525 23.59 -14.39 11.34
N ASP A 526 24.53 -13.54 10.91
CA ASP A 526 24.37 -12.09 10.99
C ASP A 526 23.38 -11.61 9.93
N LEU A 527 22.30 -10.98 10.38
CA LEU A 527 21.28 -10.42 9.50
C LEU A 527 21.74 -9.10 8.86
N HIS A 528 22.83 -8.48 9.33
CA HIS A 528 23.28 -7.16 8.88
C HIS A 528 22.19 -6.08 8.98
N ALA A 529 21.26 -6.25 9.92
CA ALA A 529 20.21 -5.30 10.22
C ALA A 529 20.74 -4.22 11.19
N ARG A 530 20.20 -3.01 11.10
CA ARG A 530 20.72 -1.85 11.85
C ARG A 530 19.63 -1.15 12.66
N LEU A 531 19.97 -0.85 13.90
CA LEU A 531 19.17 -0.05 14.82
C LEU A 531 19.89 1.28 15.10
N GLU A 532 19.25 2.41 14.80
CA GLU A 532 19.76 3.74 15.15
C GLU A 532 18.69 4.60 15.82
N LEU A 533 19.11 5.46 16.74
CA LEU A 533 18.21 6.36 17.49
C LEU A 533 17.05 5.59 18.14
N TYR A 534 17.37 4.74 19.11
CA TYR A 534 16.39 3.95 19.86
C TYR A 534 16.20 4.51 21.27
N GLY A 535 14.94 4.59 21.72
CA GLY A 535 14.57 5.06 23.05
C GLY A 535 13.62 6.25 23.03
N ASP A 536 13.15 6.66 24.20
CA ASP A 536 12.11 7.70 24.28
C ASP A 536 12.62 9.08 23.83
N GLY A 537 11.77 9.84 23.13
CA GLY A 537 12.08 11.19 22.60
C GLY A 537 12.78 11.22 21.24
N VAL A 538 13.33 10.11 20.75
CA VAL A 538 14.04 10.04 19.45
C VAL A 538 13.15 10.41 18.25
N SER A 539 11.84 10.11 18.34
CA SER A 539 10.86 10.35 17.27
C SER A 539 10.57 11.83 17.04
N ASP A 540 10.94 12.70 17.98
CA ASP A 540 10.79 14.16 17.87
C ASP A 540 12.06 14.83 17.34
N THR A 541 13.22 14.21 17.59
CA THR A 541 14.53 14.77 17.22
C THR A 541 15.03 14.27 15.88
N VAL A 542 14.67 13.06 15.42
CA VAL A 542 15.19 12.48 14.17
C VAL A 542 14.96 13.38 12.95
N ARG A 543 15.99 13.51 12.10
CA ARG A 543 15.96 14.22 10.82
C ARG A 543 16.61 13.37 9.72
N PRO A 544 15.93 13.12 8.58
CA PRO A 544 14.57 13.54 8.26
C PRO A 544 13.52 12.88 9.15
N ARG A 545 12.37 13.55 9.36
CA ARG A 545 11.25 12.96 10.13
C ARG A 545 10.53 11.87 9.35
N ASN A 546 10.38 12.06 8.04
CA ASN A 546 9.72 11.14 7.15
C ASN A 546 10.70 10.75 6.05
N LEU A 547 11.01 9.45 5.94
CA LEU A 547 12.02 8.96 5.01
C LEU A 547 11.58 9.14 3.55
N TYR A 548 10.32 8.88 3.24
CA TYR A 548 9.78 8.98 1.89
C TYR A 548 9.84 10.42 1.36
N ASP A 549 9.37 11.39 2.14
CA ASP A 549 9.42 12.81 1.75
C ASP A 549 10.87 13.29 1.56
N ALA A 550 11.80 12.79 2.38
CA ALA A 550 13.21 13.12 2.29
C ALA A 550 13.85 12.54 1.02
N GLN A 551 13.56 11.30 0.65
CA GLN A 551 14.08 10.71 -0.59
C GLN A 551 13.55 11.46 -1.82
N ARG A 552 12.28 11.87 -1.79
CA ARG A 552 11.66 12.65 -2.88
C ARG A 552 12.30 14.01 -3.10
N SER A 553 12.60 14.71 -2.01
CA SER A 553 13.16 16.05 -2.05
C SER A 553 14.66 16.07 -2.32
N SER A 554 15.40 15.05 -1.88
CA SER A 554 16.87 15.05 -1.92
C SER A 554 17.48 14.32 -3.12
N VAL A 555 16.76 13.37 -3.73
CA VAL A 555 17.27 12.52 -4.85
C VAL A 555 16.58 12.85 -6.18
N GLY A 556 15.62 13.77 -6.18
CA GLY A 556 14.76 14.12 -7.33
C GLY A 556 15.19 15.35 -8.16
N ARG A 557 16.45 15.78 -8.09
CA ARG A 557 17.02 16.78 -9.02
C ARG A 557 17.94 16.14 -10.02
#